data_AF-A0A7J4J6N4-F1
#
_entry.id   AF-A0A7J4J6N4-F1
#
_cell.length_a   1.000
_cell.length_b   1.000
_cell.length_c   1.000
_cell.angle_alpha   90.00
_cell.angle_beta   90.00
_cell.angle_gamma   90.00
#
_symmetry.space_group_name_H-M   'P 1'
#
loop_
_entity.id
_entity.type
_entity.pdbx_description
1 polymer ?
#
loop_
_entity_poly.entity_id
_entity_poly.type
_entity_poly.pdbx_seq_one_letter_code
_entity_poly.pdbx_strand_id
1 'polypeptide(L)'
;MAFIISKKSRLWGQERRLYYLVESYREGDKVKRKTLLALKEHKSVAELLSHVEQKKARELDRVMQIKGKLDDFLQHGKLPALWLGSPDTLPFRLGKSLERIKASLEQREQEISKIKSFL
;
A
#
# COMPACT_ATOMS: atom_id res chain seq x y z
N MET A 1 -8.41 18.67 -19.38
CA MET A 1 -7.03 18.20 -19.63
C MET A 1 -6.37 17.93 -18.29
N ALA A 2 -5.88 16.70 -18.09
CA ALA A 2 -5.18 16.29 -16.88
C ALA A 2 -3.66 16.48 -17.04
N PHE A 3 -3.00 16.89 -15.96
CA PHE A 3 -1.54 17.08 -15.91
C PHE A 3 -1.03 16.93 -14.47
N ILE A 4 0.28 16.76 -14.33
CA ILE A 4 0.92 16.61 -13.03
C ILE A 4 1.46 17.96 -12.56
N ILE A 5 1.15 18.32 -11.32
CA ILE A 5 1.74 19.47 -10.63
C ILE A 5 2.61 19.02 -9.48
N SER A 6 3.64 19.82 -9.15
CA SER A 6 4.47 19.63 -7.96
C SER A 6 4.26 20.75 -6.96
N LYS A 7 4.26 20.42 -5.66
CA LYS A 7 4.20 21.35 -4.54
C LYS A 7 5.35 21.06 -3.57
N LYS A 8 6.10 22.09 -3.19
CA LYS A 8 7.08 21.99 -2.11
C LYS A 8 6.35 21.87 -0.77
N SER A 9 6.80 20.95 0.07
CA SER A 9 6.27 20.72 1.41
C SER A 9 7.44 20.58 2.39
N ARG A 10 7.28 21.11 3.61
CA ARG A 10 8.29 20.97 4.67
C ARG A 10 7.65 20.26 5.85
N LEU A 11 8.21 19.12 6.25
CA LEU A 11 7.77 18.34 7.40
C LEU A 11 8.98 18.06 8.27
N TRP A 12 8.92 18.38 9.57
CA TRP A 12 10.04 18.16 10.51
C TRP A 12 11.37 18.76 10.03
N GLY A 13 11.33 19.95 9.44
CA GLY A 13 12.52 20.63 8.91
C GLY A 13 13.01 20.13 7.55
N GLN A 14 12.58 18.95 7.10
CA GLN A 14 12.98 18.35 5.82
C GLN A 14 12.09 18.84 4.67
N GLU A 15 12.69 19.37 3.59
CA GLU A 15 11.97 19.76 2.38
C GLU A 15 11.74 18.54 1.48
N ARG A 16 10.51 18.41 0.99
CA ARG A 16 10.07 17.35 0.08
C ARG A 16 9.22 17.93 -1.04
N ARG A 17 9.19 17.25 -2.19
CA ARG A 17 8.30 17.60 -3.31
C ARG A 17 7.15 16.60 -3.37
N LEU A 18 5.94 17.11 -3.31
CA LEU A 18 4.71 16.34 -3.48
C LEU A 18 4.13 16.58 -4.85
N TYR A 19 3.72 15.51 -5.53
CA TYR A 19 3.15 15.53 -6.87
C TYR A 19 1.67 15.14 -6.83
N TYR A 20 0.89 15.74 -7.72
CA TYR A 20 -0.55 15.53 -7.83
C TYR A 20 -0.96 15.47 -9.29
N LEU A 21 -1.78 14.48 -9.66
CA LEU A 21 -2.51 14.48 -10.92
C LEU A 21 -3.75 15.35 -10.74
N VAL A 22 -3.85 16.41 -11.54
CA VAL A 22 -4.93 17.37 -11.49
C VAL A 22 -5.57 17.54 -12.86
N GLU A 23 -6.84 17.88 -12.87
CA GLU A 23 -7.57 18.28 -14.07
C GLU A 23 -8.05 19.72 -13.96
N SER A 24 -7.83 20.49 -15.02
CA SER A 24 -8.40 21.82 -15.15
C SER A 24 -9.78 21.76 -15.80
N TYR A 25 -10.73 22.50 -15.23
CA TYR A 25 -12.08 22.70 -15.76
C TYR A 25 -12.46 24.18 -15.66
N ARG A 26 -13.43 24.61 -16.47
CA ARG A 26 -14.02 25.95 -16.36
C ARG A 26 -15.32 25.88 -15.58
N GLU A 27 -15.51 26.86 -14.69
CA GLU A 27 -16.77 27.09 -13.99
C GLU A 27 -17.11 28.57 -14.13
N GLY A 28 -17.99 28.88 -15.09
CA GLY A 28 -18.19 30.24 -15.59
C GLY A 28 -16.90 30.81 -16.17
N ASP A 29 -16.52 32.01 -15.72
CA ASP A 29 -15.33 32.73 -16.18
C ASP A 29 -14.04 32.30 -15.47
N LYS A 30 -14.11 31.40 -14.47
CA LYS A 30 -12.95 30.98 -13.67
C LYS A 30 -12.46 29.62 -14.10
N VAL A 31 -11.14 29.49 -14.27
CA VAL A 31 -10.47 28.20 -14.42
C VAL A 31 -10.19 27.63 -13.02
N LYS A 32 -10.79 26.48 -12.72
CA LYS A 32 -10.58 25.74 -11.47
C LYS A 32 -9.78 24.46 -11.74
N ARG A 33 -9.21 23.92 -10.66
CA ARG A 33 -8.42 22.67 -10.69
C ARG A 33 -9.03 21.68 -9.72
N LYS A 34 -9.17 20.43 -10.15
CA LYS A 34 -9.61 19.29 -9.34
C LYS A 34 -8.46 18.31 -9.21
N THR A 35 -8.13 17.91 -7.98
CA THR A 35 -7.15 16.83 -7.76
C THR A 35 -7.81 15.49 -8.03
N LEU A 36 -7.25 14.74 -8.97
CA LEU A 36 -7.71 13.39 -9.31
C LEU A 36 -6.99 12.34 -8.45
N LEU A 37 -5.67 12.48 -8.30
CA LEU A 37 -4.84 11.52 -7.59
C LEU A 37 -3.65 12.22 -6.92
N ALA A 38 -3.38 11.86 -5.67
CA ALA A 38 -2.17 12.30 -4.97
C ALA A 38 -1.02 11.31 -5.25
N LEU A 39 -0.02 11.75 -5.99
CA LEU A 39 1.16 10.95 -6.33
C LEU A 39 2.21 10.98 -5.22
N LYS A 40 2.06 11.86 -4.23
CA LYS A 40 2.97 12.01 -3.08
C LYS A 40 4.40 12.27 -3.60
N GLU A 41 5.38 11.46 -3.25
CA GLU A 41 6.77 11.66 -3.65
C GLU A 41 7.08 11.08 -5.05
N HIS A 42 6.09 10.46 -5.72
CA HIS A 42 6.24 9.86 -7.05
C HIS A 42 5.94 10.88 -8.15
N LYS A 43 6.81 10.99 -9.16
CA LYS A 43 6.71 12.00 -10.23
C LYS A 43 5.68 11.65 -11.29
N SER A 44 5.29 10.38 -11.39
CA SER A 44 4.34 9.89 -12.39
C SER A 44 3.35 8.89 -11.80
N VAL A 45 2.24 8.68 -12.53
CA VAL A 45 1.24 7.64 -12.21
C VAL A 45 1.87 6.24 -12.26
N ALA A 46 2.75 6.00 -13.23
CA ALA A 46 3.48 4.73 -13.38
C ALA A 46 4.43 4.45 -12.20
N GLU A 47 5.16 5.47 -11.71
CA GLU A 47 6.01 5.33 -10.53
C GLU A 47 5.20 4.97 -9.28
N LEU A 48 4.05 5.63 -9.07
CA LEU A 48 3.15 5.30 -7.97
C LEU A 48 2.63 3.87 -8.11
N LEU A 49 2.18 3.46 -9.30
CA LEU A 49 1.67 2.13 -9.56
C LEU A 49 2.72 1.06 -9.23
N SER A 50 3.92 1.18 -9.79
CA SER A 50 5.03 0.26 -9.55
C SER A 50 5.34 0.13 -8.05
N HIS A 51 5.32 1.24 -7.32
CA HIS A 51 5.58 1.22 -5.88
C HIS A 51 4.47 0.53 -5.08
N VAL A 52 3.20 0.73 -5.44
CA VAL A 52 2.08 0.03 -4.79
C VAL A 52 2.08 -1.46 -5.13
N GLU A 53 2.39 -1.84 -6.37
CA GLU A 53 2.53 -3.24 -6.80
C GLU A 53 3.69 -3.94 -6.06
N GLN A 54 4.83 -3.29 -5.90
CA GLN A 54 5.94 -3.82 -5.08
C GLN A 54 5.54 -4.02 -3.62
N LYS A 55 4.75 -3.10 -3.04
CA LYS A 55 4.23 -3.28 -1.67
C LYS A 55 3.29 -4.48 -1.57
N LYS A 56 2.38 -4.63 -2.54
CA LYS A 56 1.48 -5.78 -2.62
C LYS A 56 2.28 -7.09 -2.70
N ALA A 57 3.32 -7.15 -3.53
CA ALA A 57 4.20 -8.32 -3.63
C ALA A 57 4.86 -8.67 -2.29
N ARG A 58 5.42 -7.67 -1.58
CA ARG A 58 6.01 -7.89 -0.25
C ARG A 58 5.00 -8.36 0.79
N GLU A 59 3.77 -7.89 0.72
CA GLU A 59 2.69 -8.34 1.61
C GLU A 59 2.29 -9.79 1.30
N LEU A 60 2.22 -10.18 0.02
CA LEU A 60 2.00 -11.57 -0.39
C LEU A 60 3.13 -12.50 0.07
N ASP A 61 4.39 -12.08 -0.04
CA ASP A 61 5.53 -12.84 0.47
C ASP A 61 5.42 -13.08 1.98
N ARG A 62 4.98 -12.06 2.74
CA ARG A 62 4.72 -12.21 4.18
C ARG A 62 3.60 -13.20 4.47
N VAL A 63 2.53 -13.21 3.66
CA VAL A 63 1.47 -14.23 3.79
C VAL A 63 2.04 -15.62 3.58
N MET A 64 2.85 -15.84 2.54
CA MET A 64 3.46 -17.14 2.27
C MET A 64 4.36 -17.59 3.43
N GLN A 65 5.16 -16.69 4.00
CA GLN A 65 5.99 -17.00 5.16
C GLN A 65 5.16 -17.36 6.41
N ILE A 66 4.06 -16.64 6.66
CA ILE A 66 3.19 -16.93 7.82
C ILE A 66 2.48 -18.27 7.63
N LYS A 67 1.99 -18.55 6.41
CA LYS A 67 1.38 -19.85 6.08
C LYS A 67 2.37 -20.99 6.27
N GLY A 68 3.60 -20.87 5.75
CA GLY A 68 4.64 -21.89 5.94
C GLY A 68 4.91 -22.17 7.42
N LYS A 69 5.00 -21.13 8.26
CA LYS A 69 5.17 -21.30 9.72
C LYS A 69 3.97 -21.98 10.40
N LEU A 70 2.76 -21.73 9.93
CA LEU A 70 1.55 -22.37 10.45
C LEU A 70 1.52 -23.85 10.04
N ASP A 71 1.84 -24.14 8.78
CA ASP A 71 1.88 -25.50 8.24
C ASP A 71 2.96 -26.34 8.94
N ASP A 72 4.16 -25.78 9.14
CA ASP A 72 5.25 -26.41 9.91
C ASP A 72 4.84 -26.72 11.36
N PHE A 73 4.08 -25.83 11.99
CA PHE A 73 3.56 -26.04 13.34
C PHE A 73 2.49 -27.14 13.36
N LEU A 74 1.56 -27.13 12.41
CA LEU A 74 0.46 -28.09 12.34
C LEU A 74 0.93 -29.51 11.97
N GLN A 75 1.88 -29.64 11.03
CA GLN A 75 2.35 -30.93 10.54
C GLN A 75 3.46 -31.54 11.39
N HIS A 76 4.33 -30.71 11.96
CA HIS A 76 5.56 -31.16 12.62
C HIS A 76 5.69 -30.71 14.08
N GLY A 77 4.71 -29.96 14.61
CA GLY A 77 4.80 -29.39 15.96
C GLY A 77 5.93 -28.37 16.12
N LYS A 78 6.51 -27.89 15.01
CA LYS A 78 7.68 -27.01 15.05
C LYS A 78 7.25 -25.59 15.37
N LEU A 79 7.77 -25.06 16.47
CA LEU A 79 7.59 -23.66 16.81
C LEU A 79 8.52 -22.76 15.97
N PRO A 80 8.08 -21.57 15.56
CA PRO A 80 8.94 -20.60 14.89
C PRO A 80 10.17 -20.27 15.76
N ALA A 81 11.32 -20.11 15.12
CA ALA A 81 12.51 -19.58 15.79
C ALA A 81 12.17 -18.23 16.47
N LEU A 82 12.52 -18.09 17.76
CA LEU A 82 12.21 -16.95 18.63
C LEU A 82 10.75 -16.85 19.13
N TRP A 83 10.00 -17.96 19.14
CA TRP A 83 8.67 -17.97 19.77
C TRP A 83 8.77 -17.88 21.30
N LEU A 84 8.38 -16.72 21.86
CA LEU A 84 8.33 -16.45 23.30
C LEU A 84 6.92 -16.63 23.91
N GLY A 85 5.96 -17.21 23.17
CA GLY A 85 4.57 -17.37 23.61
C GLY A 85 4.18 -18.82 23.91
N SER A 86 2.95 -19.02 24.38
CA SER A 86 2.39 -20.37 24.49
C SER A 86 2.05 -20.94 23.10
N PRO A 87 2.40 -22.21 22.80
CA PRO A 87 2.10 -22.88 21.53
C PRO A 87 0.61 -22.79 21.15
N ASP A 88 -0.29 -22.90 22.14
CA ASP A 88 -1.74 -22.89 21.93
C ASP A 88 -2.26 -21.54 21.40
N THR A 89 -1.52 -20.45 21.65
CA THR A 89 -1.89 -19.11 21.16
C THR A 89 -1.33 -18.81 19.77
N LEU A 90 -0.46 -19.68 19.25
CA LEU A 90 0.23 -19.49 17.98
C LEU A 90 -0.74 -19.44 16.79
N PRO A 91 -1.69 -20.39 16.63
CA PRO A 91 -2.66 -20.34 15.54
C PRO A 91 -3.50 -19.07 15.56
N PHE A 92 -3.93 -18.63 16.75
CA PHE A 92 -4.73 -17.43 16.91
C PHE A 92 -3.97 -16.14 16.55
N ARG A 93 -2.70 -16.02 16.97
CA ARG A 93 -1.86 -14.86 16.64
C ARG A 93 -1.52 -14.81 15.15
N LEU A 94 -1.21 -15.97 14.53
CA LEU A 94 -0.96 -16.05 13.10
C LEU A 94 -2.23 -15.78 12.30
N GLY A 95 -3.39 -16.30 12.74
CA GLY A 95 -4.71 -16.01 12.17
C GLY A 95 -5.02 -14.52 12.14
N LYS A 96 -4.90 -13.82 13.28
CA LYS A 96 -5.05 -12.36 13.34
C LYS A 96 -4.07 -11.61 12.44
N SER A 97 -2.83 -12.11 12.31
CA SER A 97 -1.84 -11.49 11.43
C SER A 97 -2.23 -11.67 9.95
N LEU A 98 -2.73 -12.83 9.58
CA LEU A 98 -3.25 -13.11 8.23
C LEU A 98 -4.46 -12.23 7.90
N GLU A 99 -5.41 -12.07 8.83
CA GLU A 99 -6.57 -11.19 8.63
C GLU A 99 -6.14 -9.74 8.36
N ARG A 100 -5.20 -9.21 9.15
CA ARG A 100 -4.66 -7.86 8.95
C ARG A 100 -3.98 -7.71 7.59
N ILE A 101 -3.20 -8.70 7.17
CA ILE A 101 -2.52 -8.66 5.87
C ILE A 101 -3.54 -8.79 4.74
N LYS A 102 -4.58 -9.62 4.88
CA LYS A 102 -5.66 -9.74 3.91
C LYS A 102 -6.38 -8.40 3.70
N ALA A 103 -6.74 -7.72 4.79
CA ALA A 103 -7.33 -6.39 4.71
C ALA A 103 -6.39 -5.37 4.04
N SER A 104 -5.08 -5.45 4.33
CA SER A 104 -4.07 -4.60 3.66
C SER A 104 -3.99 -4.89 2.16
N LEU A 105 -4.01 -6.16 1.75
CA LEU A 105 -3.99 -6.57 0.33
C LEU A 105 -5.23 -6.06 -0.41
N GLU A 106 -6.42 -6.19 0.18
CA GLU A 106 -7.67 -5.66 -0.39
C GLU A 106 -7.58 -4.13 -0.59
N GLN A 107 -7.05 -3.41 0.39
CA GLN A 107 -6.80 -1.96 0.26
C GLN A 107 -5.81 -1.63 -0.86
N ARG A 108 -4.73 -2.42 -0.99
CA ARG A 108 -3.74 -2.23 -2.07
C ARG A 108 -4.32 -2.53 -3.45
N GLU A 109 -5.20 -3.54 -3.55
CA GLU A 109 -5.89 -3.85 -4.79
C GLU A 109 -6.83 -2.73 -5.23
N GLN A 110 -7.58 -2.16 -4.28
CA GLN A 110 -8.40 -0.98 -4.55
C GLN A 110 -7.54 0.23 -4.97
N GLU A 111 -6.40 0.44 -4.31
CA GLU A 111 -5.45 1.51 -4.66
C GLU A 111 -4.91 1.31 -6.08
N ILE A 112 -4.49 0.10 -6.44
CA ILE A 112 -4.03 -0.25 -7.80
C ILE A 112 -5.13 -0.04 -8.83
N SER A 113 -6.35 -0.53 -8.57
CA SER A 113 -7.48 -0.37 -9.48
C SER A 113 -7.78 1.11 -9.72
N LYS A 114 -7.74 1.93 -8.67
CA LYS A 114 -7.92 3.37 -8.77
C LYS A 114 -6.80 4.05 -9.55
N ILE A 115 -5.55 3.61 -9.40
CA ILE A 115 -4.43 4.18 -10.17
C ILE A 115 -4.57 3.81 -11.65
N LYS A 116 -4.90 2.54 -11.94
CA LYS A 116 -5.07 2.03 -13.30
C LYS A 116 -6.19 2.72 -14.08
N SER A 117 -7.21 3.26 -13.42
CA SER A 117 -8.27 4.03 -14.11
C SER A 117 -7.79 5.37 -14.68
N PHE A 118 -6.55 5.78 -14.39
CA PHE A 118 -5.94 7.02 -14.90
C PHE A 118 -4.78 6.77 -15.89
N LEU A 119 -4.53 5.52 -16.28
CA LEU A 119 -3.57 5.12 -17.32
C LEU A 119 -4.34 4.76 -18.60
#